data_AF-A0A7S3F268-F1
#
_entry.id   AF-A0A7S3F268-F1
#
_cell.length_a   1.000
_cell.length_b   1.000
_cell.length_c   1.000
_cell.angle_alpha   90.00
_cell.angle_beta   90.00
_cell.angle_gamma   90.00
#
_symmetry.space_group_name_H-M   'P 1'
#
loop_
_entity.id
_entity.type
_entity.pdbx_description
1 polymer ?
#
loop_
_entity_poly.entity_id
_entity_poly.type
_entity_poly.pdbx_seq_one_letter_code
_entity_poly.pdbx_strand_id
1 'polypeptide(L)'
;SHSVAENTAFVTGFFRGIATKPSFAQLVSSLYFVYAEMEDAFDKTSDPSVRALDYPALRRRAALEEDMAYFFGSEWRTTVTPSAATRKYVERVQQVAQSDPYLLVAHMYTRYLGDLFGGQMMGGMARRSLELEPGAGTAFYEFDQIPSTKPFIEQWYAELNELELSEEQKNAIVDEGNLVFALNIEVFEELDGNPLQSLWTLASTGLRRALNLK
;
A
#
# COMPACT_ATOMS: atom_id res chain seq x y z
N SER A 1 -12.18 9.05 -21.27
CA SER A 1 -13.05 10.10 -20.69
C SER A 1 -13.67 9.66 -19.37
N HIS A 2 -14.13 8.41 -19.20
CA HIS A 2 -14.53 7.86 -17.89
C HIS A 2 -13.38 7.75 -16.88
N SER A 3 -12.20 7.25 -17.27
CA SER A 3 -11.06 7.07 -16.36
C SER A 3 -10.49 8.36 -15.76
N VAL A 4 -10.59 9.50 -16.48
CA VAL A 4 -10.07 10.80 -16.02
C VAL A 4 -10.99 11.42 -14.97
N ALA A 5 -12.31 11.28 -15.14
CA ALA A 5 -13.30 11.74 -14.19
C ALA A 5 -13.26 10.94 -12.88
N GLU A 6 -13.09 9.62 -12.96
CA GLU A 6 -12.93 8.74 -11.78
C GLU A 6 -11.64 9.06 -11.01
N ASN A 7 -10.53 9.32 -11.71
CA ASN A 7 -9.27 9.72 -11.09
C ASN A 7 -9.38 11.09 -10.40
N THR A 8 -10.15 12.02 -10.98
CA THR A 8 -10.35 13.37 -10.41
C THR A 8 -11.24 13.33 -9.16
N ALA A 9 -12.31 12.54 -9.18
CA ALA A 9 -13.18 12.32 -8.02
C ALA A 9 -12.44 11.58 -6.89
N PHE A 10 -11.59 10.60 -7.23
CA PHE A 10 -10.71 9.92 -6.29
C PHE A 10 -9.74 10.88 -5.60
N VAL A 11 -8.96 11.63 -6.39
CA VAL A 11 -8.03 12.63 -5.87
C VAL A 11 -8.78 13.62 -4.97
N THR A 12 -9.93 14.12 -5.41
CA THR A 12 -10.73 15.07 -4.63
C THR A 12 -11.27 14.49 -3.32
N GLY A 13 -11.78 13.24 -3.33
CA GLY A 13 -12.28 12.55 -2.15
C GLY A 13 -11.17 12.17 -1.17
N PHE A 14 -10.06 11.63 -1.68
CA PHE A 14 -8.85 11.32 -0.92
C PHE A 14 -8.33 12.56 -0.20
N PHE A 15 -8.17 13.69 -0.91
CA PHE A 15 -7.72 14.94 -0.28
C PHE A 15 -8.73 15.55 0.69
N ARG A 16 -10.03 15.24 0.55
CA ARG A 16 -11.03 15.61 1.54
C ARG A 16 -10.86 14.78 2.83
N GLY A 17 -10.58 13.49 2.69
CA GLY A 17 -10.35 12.54 3.79
C GLY A 17 -9.08 12.79 4.58
N ILE A 18 -8.01 13.25 3.92
CA ILE A 18 -6.74 13.64 4.55
C ILE A 18 -6.55 15.16 4.62
N ALA A 19 -7.65 15.91 4.66
CA ALA A 19 -7.62 17.38 4.60
C ALA A 19 -6.94 18.04 5.81
N THR A 20 -6.70 17.28 6.89
CA THR A 20 -6.08 17.78 8.11
C THR A 20 -4.84 17.00 8.50
N LYS A 21 -3.90 17.66 9.17
CA LYS A 21 -2.68 17.03 9.69
C LYS A 21 -2.99 15.82 10.60
N PRO A 22 -3.99 15.87 11.51
CA PRO A 22 -4.41 14.69 12.28
C PRO A 22 -4.93 13.53 11.42
N SER A 23 -5.80 13.78 10.44
CA SER A 23 -6.35 12.72 9.57
C SER A 23 -5.23 12.06 8.74
N PHE A 24 -4.28 12.86 8.25
CA PHE A 24 -3.12 12.33 7.54
C PHE A 24 -2.16 11.55 8.46
N ALA A 25 -1.93 12.02 9.69
CA ALA A 25 -1.16 11.28 10.69
C ALA A 25 -1.80 9.91 11.01
N GLN A 26 -3.14 9.85 11.08
CA GLN A 26 -3.87 8.59 11.25
C GLN A 26 -3.63 7.63 10.07
N LEU A 27 -3.66 8.13 8.84
CA LEU A 27 -3.31 7.33 7.66
C LEU A 27 -1.86 6.81 7.75
N VAL A 28 -0.90 7.65 8.11
CA VAL A 28 0.51 7.25 8.30
C VAL A 28 0.63 6.15 9.35
N SER A 29 -0.10 6.27 10.47
CA SER A 29 -0.15 5.23 11.50
C SER A 29 -0.69 3.90 10.95
N SER A 30 -1.80 3.94 10.20
CA SER A 30 -2.37 2.73 9.59
C SER A 30 -1.40 2.07 8.61
N LEU A 31 -0.72 2.88 7.78
CA LEU A 31 0.32 2.40 6.88
C LEU A 31 1.49 1.78 7.65
N TYR A 32 1.99 2.43 8.70
CA TYR A 32 3.08 1.89 9.50
C TYR A 32 2.79 0.47 9.98
N PHE A 33 1.65 0.22 10.63
CA PHE A 33 1.35 -1.09 11.17
C PHE A 33 1.19 -2.17 10.08
N VAL A 34 0.56 -1.83 8.96
CA VAL A 34 0.39 -2.75 7.83
C VAL A 34 1.73 -3.11 7.20
N TYR A 35 2.58 -2.13 6.89
CA TYR A 35 3.87 -2.39 6.26
C TYR A 35 4.84 -3.07 7.22
N ALA A 36 4.84 -2.72 8.51
CA ALA A 36 5.66 -3.41 9.49
C ALA A 36 5.34 -4.90 9.55
N GLU A 37 4.05 -5.28 9.59
CA GLU A 37 3.66 -6.69 9.57
C GLU A 37 3.98 -7.37 8.23
N MET A 38 3.69 -6.73 7.10
CA MET A 38 4.01 -7.27 5.78
C MET A 38 5.51 -7.54 5.63
N GLU A 39 6.34 -6.58 6.02
CA GLU A 39 7.79 -6.65 5.87
C GLU A 39 8.41 -7.65 6.86
N ASP A 40 7.87 -7.77 8.06
CA ASP A 40 8.21 -8.85 8.99
C ASP A 40 7.85 -10.23 8.43
N ALA A 41 6.72 -10.36 7.72
CA ALA A 41 6.31 -11.60 7.07
C ALA A 41 7.24 -11.96 5.90
N PHE A 42 7.68 -10.98 5.11
CA PHE A 42 8.62 -11.18 4.00
C PHE A 42 10.00 -11.64 4.48
N ASP A 43 10.43 -11.16 5.65
CA ASP A 43 11.70 -11.56 6.25
C ASP A 43 11.67 -12.99 6.79
N LYS A 44 10.50 -13.49 7.20
CA LYS A 44 10.32 -14.82 7.80
C LYS A 44 9.98 -15.91 6.77
N THR A 45 9.35 -15.55 5.65
CA THR A 45 8.90 -16.53 4.65
C THR A 45 10.05 -17.08 3.81
N SER A 46 9.98 -18.37 3.49
CA SER A 46 10.84 -19.02 2.50
C SER A 46 10.13 -19.24 1.16
N ASP A 47 8.92 -18.69 0.99
CA ASP A 47 8.13 -18.87 -0.22
C ASP A 47 8.82 -18.21 -1.43
N PRO A 48 9.12 -18.96 -2.50
CA PRO A 48 9.91 -18.46 -3.63
C PRO A 48 9.22 -17.30 -4.36
N SER A 49 7.88 -17.30 -4.42
CA SER A 49 7.10 -16.25 -5.08
C SER A 49 7.27 -14.91 -4.40
N VAL A 50 7.26 -14.92 -3.06
CA VAL A 50 7.45 -13.70 -2.25
C VAL A 50 8.90 -13.24 -2.33
N ARG A 51 9.87 -14.16 -2.21
CA ARG A 51 11.29 -13.83 -2.25
C ARG A 51 11.74 -13.25 -3.60
N ALA A 52 11.14 -13.69 -4.71
CA ALA A 52 11.43 -13.17 -6.05
C ALA A 52 10.96 -11.72 -6.26
N LEU A 53 9.92 -11.30 -5.53
CA LEU A 53 9.29 -9.99 -5.67
C LEU A 53 9.62 -9.00 -4.54
N ASP A 54 10.41 -9.44 -3.56
CA ASP A 54 10.85 -8.67 -2.41
C ASP A 54 12.12 -7.86 -2.71
N TYR A 55 11.93 -6.64 -3.19
CA TYR A 55 13.02 -5.71 -3.46
C TYR A 55 13.27 -4.79 -2.26
N PRO A 56 14.51 -4.68 -1.74
CA PRO A 56 14.82 -3.73 -0.66
C PRO A 56 14.42 -2.28 -0.98
N ALA A 57 14.48 -1.89 -2.25
CA ALA A 57 14.08 -0.58 -2.74
C ALA A 57 12.56 -0.30 -2.58
N LEU A 58 11.73 -1.33 -2.38
CA LEU A 58 10.29 -1.22 -2.11
C LEU A 58 9.96 -1.13 -0.62
N ARG A 59 10.87 -1.50 0.29
CA ARG A 59 10.58 -1.55 1.73
C ARG A 59 10.33 -0.16 2.31
N ARG A 60 9.19 0.04 2.98
CA ARG A 60 8.70 1.34 3.48
C ARG A 60 8.71 1.46 4.99
N ARG A 61 8.95 0.39 5.76
CA ARG A 61 8.95 0.48 7.23
C ARG A 61 9.85 1.60 7.76
N ALA A 62 11.10 1.69 7.31
CA ALA A 62 12.04 2.70 7.79
C ALA A 62 11.51 4.13 7.56
N ALA A 63 11.03 4.41 6.34
CA ALA A 63 10.44 5.69 6.00
C ALA A 63 9.16 6.01 6.82
N LEU A 64 8.33 4.99 7.09
CA LEU A 64 7.16 5.13 7.96
C LEU A 64 7.56 5.37 9.42
N GLU A 65 8.64 4.78 9.92
CA GLU A 65 9.14 5.06 11.28
C GLU A 65 9.58 6.52 11.44
N GLU A 66 10.16 7.12 10.39
CA GLU A 66 10.48 8.55 10.34
C GLU A 66 9.22 9.42 10.35
N ASP A 67 8.24 9.10 9.49
CA ASP A 67 6.98 9.83 9.44
C ASP A 67 6.19 9.71 10.76
N MET A 68 6.21 8.53 11.40
CA MET A 68 5.60 8.31 12.72
C MET A 68 6.26 9.17 13.80
N ALA A 69 7.59 9.29 13.80
CA ALA A 69 8.30 10.17 14.72
C ALA A 69 7.95 11.65 14.50
N TYR A 70 7.77 12.06 13.24
CA TYR A 70 7.35 13.42 12.90
C TYR A 70 5.93 13.75 13.39
N PHE A 71 4.96 12.86 13.19
CA PHE A 71 3.56 13.14 13.55
C PHE A 71 3.24 12.90 15.03
N PHE A 72 3.87 11.92 15.67
CA PHE A 72 3.50 11.45 17.01
C PHE A 72 4.61 11.62 18.07
N GLY A 73 5.78 12.15 17.69
CA GLY A 73 6.92 12.38 18.59
C GLY A 73 7.74 11.12 18.87
N SER A 74 8.86 11.24 19.58
CA SER A 74 9.84 10.14 19.78
C SER A 74 9.26 8.89 20.45
N GLU A 75 8.24 9.06 21.30
CA GLU A 75 7.64 7.98 22.09
C GLU A 75 6.54 7.21 21.36
N TRP A 76 6.31 7.50 20.08
CA TRP A 76 5.20 6.97 19.28
C TRP A 76 5.04 5.45 19.35
N ARG A 77 6.17 4.72 19.46
CA ARG A 77 6.20 3.24 19.56
C ARG A 77 5.42 2.70 20.76
N THR A 78 5.26 3.50 21.82
CA THR A 78 4.56 3.11 23.05
C THR A 78 3.20 3.78 23.21
N THR A 79 2.92 4.82 22.43
CA THR A 79 1.72 5.65 22.59
C THR A 79 0.71 5.48 21.46
N VAL A 80 1.14 5.06 20.27
CA VAL A 80 0.28 4.88 19.11
C VAL A 80 -0.11 3.40 18.97
N THR A 81 -1.40 3.15 18.78
CA THR A 81 -1.95 1.80 18.55
C THR A 81 -2.74 1.78 17.24
N PRO A 82 -2.81 0.64 16.52
CA PRO A 82 -3.58 0.55 15.29
C PRO A 82 -5.07 0.81 15.53
N SER A 83 -5.77 1.31 14.52
CA SER A 83 -7.23 1.40 14.51
C SER A 83 -7.90 0.04 14.35
N ALA A 84 -9.23 -0.04 14.30
CA ALA A 84 -9.94 -1.31 14.15
C ALA A 84 -9.74 -1.88 12.73
N ALA A 85 -9.90 -1.07 11.68
CA ALA A 85 -9.66 -1.50 10.30
C ALA A 85 -8.18 -1.86 10.07
N THR A 86 -7.26 -1.10 10.67
CA THR A 86 -5.82 -1.41 10.60
C THR A 86 -5.50 -2.75 11.25
N ARG A 87 -6.04 -3.04 12.45
CA ARG A 87 -5.88 -4.35 13.10
C ARG A 87 -6.39 -5.48 12.22
N LYS A 88 -7.58 -5.33 11.64
CA LYS A 88 -8.16 -6.32 10.72
C LYS A 88 -7.24 -6.60 9.53
N TYR A 89 -6.62 -5.56 8.96
CA TYR A 89 -5.70 -5.74 7.85
C TYR A 89 -4.40 -6.44 8.30
N VAL A 90 -3.81 -6.02 9.43
CA VAL A 90 -2.65 -6.70 10.04
C VAL A 90 -2.93 -8.18 10.31
N GLU A 91 -4.09 -8.51 10.87
CA GLU A 91 -4.54 -9.88 11.11
C GLU A 91 -4.63 -10.70 9.82
N ARG A 92 -5.10 -10.09 8.72
CA ARG A 92 -5.12 -10.77 7.42
C ARG A 92 -3.71 -11.09 6.91
N VAL A 93 -2.78 -10.14 7.02
CA VAL A 93 -1.37 -10.37 6.67
C VAL A 93 -0.80 -11.52 7.47
N GLN A 94 -1.01 -11.54 8.80
CA GLN A 94 -0.56 -12.62 9.68
C GLN A 94 -1.16 -13.97 9.28
N GLN A 95 -2.45 -14.00 8.94
CA GLN A 95 -3.15 -15.21 8.51
C GLN A 95 -2.52 -15.78 7.24
N VAL A 96 -2.37 -14.98 6.18
CA VAL A 96 -1.81 -15.48 4.90
C VAL A 96 -0.33 -15.84 5.03
N ALA A 97 0.43 -15.11 5.84
CA ALA A 97 1.82 -15.44 6.12
C ALA A 97 1.99 -16.80 6.82
N GLN A 98 0.99 -17.26 7.56
CA GLN A 98 1.01 -18.55 8.25
C GLN A 98 0.45 -19.69 7.40
N SER A 99 -0.65 -19.47 6.67
CA SER A 99 -1.34 -20.54 5.95
C SER A 99 -0.90 -20.68 4.50
N ASP A 100 -0.79 -19.56 3.78
CA ASP A 100 -0.64 -19.53 2.32
C ASP A 100 0.29 -18.37 1.90
N PRO A 101 1.62 -18.45 2.18
CA PRO A 101 2.51 -17.30 2.07
C PRO A 101 2.60 -16.71 0.65
N TYR A 102 2.39 -17.50 -0.40
CA TYR A 102 2.34 -17.01 -1.78
C TYR A 102 1.26 -15.92 -2.00
N LEU A 103 0.21 -15.87 -1.16
CA LEU A 103 -0.81 -14.82 -1.22
C LEU A 103 -0.28 -13.44 -0.81
N LEU A 104 0.88 -13.37 -0.12
CA LEU A 104 1.56 -12.10 0.15
C LEU A 104 1.93 -11.33 -1.12
N VAL A 105 2.04 -12.01 -2.27
CA VAL A 105 2.19 -11.36 -3.59
C VAL A 105 1.04 -10.38 -3.87
N ALA A 106 -0.19 -10.71 -3.46
CA ALA A 106 -1.34 -9.81 -3.61
C ALA A 106 -1.18 -8.53 -2.77
N HIS A 107 -0.63 -8.65 -1.57
CA HIS A 107 -0.35 -7.50 -0.70
C HIS A 107 0.76 -6.62 -1.28
N MET A 108 1.85 -7.23 -1.76
CA MET A 108 2.94 -6.52 -2.44
C MET A 108 2.43 -5.75 -3.66
N TYR A 109 1.64 -6.41 -4.51
CA TYR A 109 1.04 -5.79 -5.68
C TYR A 109 0.21 -4.56 -5.32
N THR A 110 -0.76 -4.75 -4.41
CA THR A 110 -1.71 -3.70 -4.07
C THR A 110 -1.06 -2.51 -3.38
N ARG A 111 -0.07 -2.77 -2.51
CA ARG A 111 0.63 -1.73 -1.77
C ARG A 111 1.76 -1.11 -2.58
N TYR A 112 2.82 -1.85 -2.85
CA TYR A 112 4.04 -1.30 -3.46
C TYR A 112 3.80 -0.73 -4.86
N LEU A 113 3.06 -1.41 -5.74
CA LEU A 113 2.82 -0.85 -7.06
C LEU A 113 1.86 0.34 -6.98
N GLY A 114 0.86 0.29 -6.10
CA GLY A 114 -0.02 1.43 -5.83
C GLY A 114 0.77 2.68 -5.42
N ASP A 115 1.76 2.50 -4.53
CA ASP A 115 2.63 3.58 -4.10
C ASP A 115 3.53 4.10 -5.23
N LEU A 116 4.03 3.23 -6.11
CA LEU A 116 4.86 3.65 -7.25
C LEU A 116 4.08 4.38 -8.35
N PHE A 117 2.79 4.07 -8.53
CA PHE A 117 1.96 4.73 -9.54
C PHE A 117 1.58 6.16 -9.15
N GLY A 118 1.35 6.43 -7.86
CA GLY A 118 0.80 7.72 -7.41
C GLY A 118 1.52 8.38 -6.22
N GLY A 119 2.43 7.68 -5.56
CA GLY A 119 2.99 8.07 -4.25
C GLY A 119 3.71 9.41 -4.28
N GLN A 120 4.59 9.64 -5.25
CA GLN A 120 5.30 10.92 -5.37
C GLN A 120 4.34 12.11 -5.55
N MET A 121 3.28 11.92 -6.32
CA MET A 121 2.25 12.95 -6.51
C MET A 121 1.47 13.19 -5.21
N MET A 122 1.09 12.13 -4.50
CA MET A 122 0.36 12.21 -3.23
C MET A 122 1.20 12.88 -2.14
N GLY A 123 2.47 12.49 -1.98
CA GLY A 123 3.39 13.10 -1.02
C GLY A 123 3.58 14.60 -1.30
N GLY A 124 3.79 14.98 -2.56
CA GLY A 124 3.90 16.39 -2.94
C GLY A 124 2.63 17.20 -2.68
N MET A 125 1.45 16.61 -2.89
CA MET A 125 0.17 17.27 -2.56
C MET A 125 -0.05 17.36 -1.04
N ALA A 126 0.23 16.29 -0.28
CA ALA A 126 0.11 16.30 1.17
C ALA A 126 0.98 17.40 1.81
N ARG A 127 2.25 17.53 1.39
CA ARG A 127 3.15 18.62 1.86
C ARG A 127 2.55 20.00 1.65
N ARG A 128 1.98 20.26 0.47
CA ARG A 128 1.39 21.56 0.13
C ARG A 128 0.10 21.83 0.88
N SER A 129 -0.82 20.86 0.90
CA SER A 129 -2.15 21.04 1.50
C SER A 129 -2.12 21.11 3.02
N LEU A 130 -1.13 20.46 3.66
CA LEU A 130 -1.01 20.38 5.12
C LEU A 130 0.10 21.27 5.69
N GLU A 131 0.74 22.07 4.83
CA GLU A 131 1.84 22.98 5.21
C GLU A 131 2.95 22.27 6.02
N LEU A 132 3.35 21.08 5.56
CA LEU A 132 4.38 20.29 6.25
C LEU A 132 5.77 20.91 6.07
N GLU A 133 6.65 20.68 7.05
CA GLU A 133 8.03 21.12 6.95
C GLU A 133 8.74 20.47 5.75
N PRO A 134 9.62 21.20 5.04
CA PRO A 134 10.35 20.65 3.91
C PRO A 134 11.13 19.38 4.29
N GLY A 135 10.86 18.28 3.58
CA GLY A 135 11.55 17.01 3.79
C GLY A 135 11.07 16.19 4.98
N ALA A 136 9.96 16.54 5.63
CA ALA A 136 9.43 15.80 6.78
C ALA A 136 7.97 15.35 6.59
N GLY A 137 7.60 14.25 7.25
CA GLY A 137 6.24 13.74 7.34
C GLY A 137 5.67 13.17 6.04
N THR A 138 6.51 12.87 5.05
CA THR A 138 6.11 12.21 3.80
C THR A 138 7.21 11.30 3.23
N ALA A 139 8.15 10.84 4.06
CA ALA A 139 9.24 9.97 3.67
C ALA A 139 8.71 8.67 3.03
N PHE A 140 7.54 8.18 3.47
CA PHE A 140 6.85 7.04 2.86
C PHE A 140 6.69 7.14 1.33
N TYR A 141 6.53 8.36 0.81
CA TYR A 141 6.29 8.62 -0.61
C TYR A 141 7.59 8.84 -1.41
N GLU A 142 8.75 8.74 -0.78
CA GLU A 142 10.07 8.95 -1.38
C GLU A 142 10.74 7.60 -1.64
N PHE A 143 11.13 7.37 -2.90
CA PHE A 143 11.71 6.12 -3.39
C PHE A 143 13.09 6.38 -3.97
N ASP A 144 14.04 6.81 -3.13
CA ASP A 144 15.36 7.28 -3.59
C ASP A 144 16.17 6.21 -4.36
N GLN A 145 15.91 4.94 -4.07
CA GLN A 145 16.53 3.81 -4.75
C GLN A 145 15.85 3.46 -6.10
N ILE A 146 14.75 4.14 -6.45
CA ILE A 146 13.97 3.92 -7.68
C ILE A 146 13.87 5.26 -8.44
N PRO A 147 14.90 5.63 -9.23
CA PRO A 147 14.94 6.91 -9.93
C PRO A 147 13.89 7.05 -11.03
N SER A 148 13.37 5.93 -11.55
CA SER A 148 12.29 5.91 -12.53
C SER A 148 11.33 4.77 -12.21
N THR A 149 10.08 5.11 -11.90
CA THR A 149 9.07 4.15 -11.45
C THR A 149 8.61 3.24 -12.60
N LYS A 150 8.45 3.77 -13.81
CA LYS A 150 7.95 3.00 -14.95
C LYS A 150 8.82 1.77 -15.29
N PRO A 151 10.13 1.89 -15.53
CA PRO A 151 10.98 0.72 -15.80
C PRO A 151 11.00 -0.29 -14.64
N PHE A 152 10.97 0.20 -13.39
CA PHE A 152 10.94 -0.67 -12.22
C PHE A 152 9.64 -1.47 -12.16
N ILE A 153 8.49 -0.84 -12.41
CA ILE A 153 7.19 -1.51 -12.48
C ILE A 153 7.17 -2.54 -13.62
N GLU A 154 7.72 -2.21 -14.80
CA GLU A 154 7.83 -3.13 -15.93
C GLU A 154 8.68 -4.37 -15.57
N GLN A 155 9.81 -4.17 -14.88
CA GLN A 155 10.63 -5.26 -14.38
C GLN A 155 9.89 -6.11 -13.34
N TRP A 156 9.24 -5.47 -12.36
CA TRP A 156 8.50 -6.19 -11.33
C TRP A 156 7.38 -7.05 -11.93
N TYR A 157 6.69 -6.55 -12.98
CA TYR A 157 5.72 -7.35 -13.72
C TYR A 157 6.34 -8.50 -14.50
N ALA A 158 7.53 -8.33 -15.08
CA ALA A 158 8.22 -9.42 -15.78
C ALA A 158 8.49 -10.58 -14.80
N GLU A 159 9.02 -10.27 -13.61
CA GLU A 159 9.29 -11.24 -12.55
C GLU A 159 8.00 -11.91 -12.04
N LEU A 160 6.92 -11.15 -11.84
CA LEU A 160 5.61 -11.71 -11.46
C LEU A 160 5.12 -12.73 -12.49
N ASN A 161 5.33 -12.46 -13.78
CA ASN A 161 4.90 -13.35 -14.86
C ASN A 161 5.78 -14.61 -15.00
N GLU A 162 6.99 -14.60 -14.45
CA GLU A 162 7.91 -15.74 -14.44
C GLU A 162 7.70 -16.67 -13.25
N LEU A 163 6.88 -16.28 -12.26
CA LEU A 163 6.58 -17.13 -11.11
C LEU A 163 5.91 -18.45 -11.51
N GLU A 164 6.41 -19.56 -10.97
CA GLU A 164 5.86 -20.90 -11.16
C GLU A 164 4.62 -21.12 -10.28
N LEU A 165 3.52 -20.44 -10.62
CA LEU A 165 2.24 -20.52 -9.93
C LEU A 165 1.24 -21.37 -10.71
N SER A 166 0.50 -22.23 -10.00
CA SER A 166 -0.66 -22.92 -10.57
C SER A 166 -1.78 -21.94 -10.91
N GLU A 167 -2.71 -22.33 -11.78
CA GLU A 167 -3.87 -21.49 -12.10
C GLU A 167 -4.75 -21.25 -10.86
N GLU A 168 -4.85 -22.21 -9.96
CA GLU A 168 -5.55 -22.05 -8.67
C GLU A 168 -4.86 -21.01 -7.79
N GLN A 169 -3.52 -21.02 -7.70
CA GLN A 169 -2.76 -20.03 -6.95
C GLN A 169 -2.90 -18.62 -7.55
N LYS A 170 -2.86 -18.49 -8.88
CA LYS A 170 -3.09 -17.20 -9.55
C LYS A 170 -4.48 -16.65 -9.24
N ASN A 171 -5.51 -17.49 -9.32
CA ASN A 171 -6.87 -17.08 -8.96
C ASN A 171 -6.98 -16.68 -7.48
N ALA A 172 -6.34 -17.44 -6.58
CA ALA A 172 -6.31 -17.11 -5.16
C ALA A 172 -5.58 -15.78 -4.88
N ILE A 173 -4.51 -15.46 -5.61
CA ILE A 173 -3.83 -14.15 -5.54
C ILE A 173 -4.76 -13.02 -6.02
N VAL A 174 -5.55 -13.23 -7.07
CA VAL A 174 -6.55 -12.24 -7.51
C VAL A 174 -7.62 -12.00 -6.45
N ASP A 175 -8.16 -13.08 -5.88
CA ASP A 175 -9.17 -13.00 -4.84
C ASP A 175 -8.62 -12.31 -3.58
N GLU A 176 -7.38 -12.64 -3.19
CA GLU A 176 -6.69 -11.94 -2.11
C GLU A 176 -6.48 -10.47 -2.44
N GLY A 177 -6.10 -10.13 -3.66
CA GLY A 177 -5.95 -8.74 -4.09
C GLY A 177 -7.24 -7.95 -3.89
N ASN A 178 -8.39 -8.52 -4.28
CA ASN A 178 -9.70 -7.89 -4.08
C ASN A 178 -10.01 -7.68 -2.59
N LEU A 179 -9.67 -8.66 -1.74
CA LEU A 179 -9.82 -8.54 -0.29
C LEU A 179 -8.90 -7.44 0.27
N VAL A 180 -7.64 -7.40 -0.16
CA VAL A 180 -6.68 -6.36 0.22
C VAL A 180 -7.20 -4.98 -0.17
N PHE A 181 -7.79 -4.81 -1.36
CA PHE A 181 -8.43 -3.55 -1.73
C PHE A 181 -9.58 -3.17 -0.78
N ALA A 182 -10.45 -4.12 -0.43
CA ALA A 182 -11.53 -3.87 0.53
C ALA A 182 -10.98 -3.44 1.90
N LEU A 183 -9.93 -4.10 2.40
CA LEU A 183 -9.27 -3.74 3.66
C LEU A 183 -8.67 -2.33 3.62
N ASN A 184 -8.07 -1.93 2.48
CA ASN A 184 -7.57 -0.56 2.30
C ASN A 184 -8.72 0.46 2.31
N ILE A 185 -9.86 0.15 1.68
CA ILE A 185 -11.05 1.01 1.71
C ILE A 185 -11.55 1.17 3.15
N GLU A 186 -11.63 0.11 3.94
CA GLU A 186 -12.02 0.19 5.36
C GLU A 186 -11.07 1.09 6.16
N VAL A 187 -9.76 1.03 5.91
CA VAL A 187 -8.78 1.94 6.52
C VAL A 187 -9.04 3.40 6.13
N PHE A 188 -9.40 3.67 4.87
CA PHE A 188 -9.75 5.02 4.43
C PHE A 188 -11.10 5.49 4.96
N GLU A 189 -12.07 4.59 5.16
CA GLU A 189 -13.38 4.90 5.74
C GLU A 189 -13.30 5.34 7.21
N GLU A 190 -12.26 4.94 7.93
CA GLU A 190 -11.96 5.45 9.27
C GLU A 190 -11.37 6.88 9.26
N LEU A 191 -11.05 7.44 8.08
CA LEU A 191 -10.61 8.83 7.93
C LEU A 191 -11.81 9.74 7.70
N ASP A 192 -11.79 10.93 8.31
CA ASP A 192 -12.88 11.89 8.23
C ASP A 192 -13.13 12.42 6.80
N GLY A 193 -14.27 12.05 6.20
CA GLY A 193 -14.79 12.63 4.95
C GLY A 193 -14.66 11.73 3.72
N ASN A 194 -15.75 11.10 3.27
CA ASN A 194 -15.74 10.11 2.18
C ASN A 194 -16.74 10.47 1.04
N PRO A 195 -16.52 10.02 -0.23
CA PRO A 195 -16.74 8.62 -0.60
C PRO A 195 -15.72 8.01 -1.61
N LEU A 196 -15.19 6.83 -1.29
CA LEU A 196 -14.28 6.03 -2.14
C LEU A 196 -14.97 4.74 -2.61
N GLN A 197 -15.72 4.82 -3.72
CA GLN A 197 -16.23 3.64 -4.44
C GLN A 197 -15.45 3.37 -5.75
N SER A 198 -14.65 4.31 -6.24
CA SER A 198 -13.99 4.25 -7.55
C SER A 198 -12.66 3.48 -7.60
N LEU A 199 -12.07 3.14 -6.45
CA LEU A 199 -10.80 2.37 -6.36
C LEU A 199 -10.95 0.90 -6.78
N TRP A 200 -12.14 0.32 -6.59
CA TRP A 200 -12.37 -1.11 -6.71
C TRP A 200 -12.24 -1.65 -8.15
N THR A 201 -12.65 -0.85 -9.14
CA THR A 201 -12.72 -1.28 -10.55
C THR A 201 -11.37 -1.26 -11.25
N LEU A 202 -10.51 -0.28 -10.94
CA LEU A 202 -9.23 -0.08 -11.64
C LEU A 202 -8.19 -1.11 -11.23
N ALA A 203 -8.15 -1.42 -9.94
CA ALA A 203 -7.08 -2.23 -9.37
C ALA A 203 -7.33 -3.74 -9.53
N SER A 204 -8.59 -4.17 -9.48
CA SER A 204 -9.01 -5.54 -9.84
C SER A 204 -8.72 -5.86 -11.31
N THR A 205 -8.98 -4.92 -12.21
CA THR A 205 -8.67 -5.06 -13.65
C THR A 205 -7.15 -5.11 -13.89
N GLY A 206 -6.38 -4.31 -13.16
CA GLY A 206 -4.92 -4.30 -13.21
C GLY A 206 -4.31 -5.63 -12.79
N LEU A 207 -4.74 -6.19 -11.66
CA LEU A 207 -4.21 -7.44 -11.11
C LEU A 207 -4.55 -8.64 -12.00
N ARG A 208 -5.78 -8.71 -12.52
CA ARG A 208 -6.17 -9.78 -13.47
C ARG A 208 -5.34 -9.73 -14.74
N ARG A 209 -5.12 -8.53 -15.30
CA ARG A 209 -4.26 -8.35 -16.45
C ARG A 209 -2.82 -8.76 -16.16
N ALA A 210 -2.29 -8.41 -14.97
CA ALA A 210 -0.94 -8.75 -14.56
C ALA A 210 -0.70 -10.27 -14.47
N LEU A 211 -1.73 -11.04 -14.07
CA LEU A 211 -1.67 -12.49 -13.95
C LEU A 211 -2.16 -13.23 -15.20
N ASN A 212 -2.38 -12.54 -16.32
CA ASN A 212 -2.89 -13.09 -17.58
C ASN A 212 -4.23 -13.87 -17.45
N LEU A 213 -5.07 -13.49 -16.49
CA LEU A 213 -6.40 -14.09 -16.30
C LEU A 213 -7.45 -13.40 -17.18
N LYS A 214 -8.41 -14.17 -17.69
CA LYS A 214 -9.50 -13.69 -18.57
C LYS A 214 -10.61 -12.97 -17.81
#